data_AF-A0A6A6LBQ1-F1
#
_entry.id   AF-A0A6A6LBQ1-F1
#
_cell.length_a   1.000
_cell.length_b   1.000
_cell.length_c   1.000
_cell.angle_alpha   90.00
_cell.angle_beta   90.00
_cell.angle_gamma   90.00
#
_symmetry.space_group_name_H-M   'P 1'
#
loop_
_entity.id
_entity.type
_entity.pdbx_description
1 polymer ?
#
loop_
_entity_poly.entity_id
_entity_poly.type
_entity_poly.pdbx_seq_one_letter_code
_entity_poly.pdbx_strand_id
1 'polypeptide(L)'
;MFVTVGVGLAPCGGNATCPGPFGQRFSASMNNESFQLPTGLSMLQAFFFNVSGVYTPNFPDAPPVKFDYTNANISSDLSLLFTPKSTSVKVLKYNATVQIVLQNTALLAVENHPIHIHGFNFHVLAQGFGNYDPVNDPKKFNLDNPPVRNTIGVPVGGWAVIRFTANNPGVWFMHCHLDVHLPWGLATAFVVQNGPTPGSTLPPPPADLPKC
;
A
#
# COMPACT_ATOMS: atom_id res chain seq x y z
N MET A 1 -0.61 3.78 10.93
CA MET A 1 0.57 3.61 10.06
C MET A 1 0.74 4.82 9.17
N PHE A 2 1.98 5.10 8.77
CA PHE A 2 2.38 6.12 7.81
C PHE A 2 2.94 5.41 6.58
N VAL A 3 2.33 5.63 5.42
CA VAL A 3 2.63 4.90 4.19
C VAL A 3 2.99 5.91 3.12
N THR A 4 4.26 5.93 2.72
CA THR A 4 4.66 6.66 1.52
C THR A 4 4.19 5.91 0.28
N VAL A 5 3.74 6.63 -0.73
CA VAL A 5 3.33 6.11 -2.04
C VAL A 5 4.04 6.89 -3.13
N GLY A 6 4.49 6.21 -4.17
CA GLY A 6 5.13 6.87 -5.30
C GLY A 6 5.71 5.90 -6.33
N VAL A 7 6.12 6.47 -7.45
CA VAL A 7 6.84 5.79 -8.53
C VAL A 7 8.34 5.79 -8.20
N GLY A 8 9.04 4.78 -8.67
CA GLY A 8 10.49 4.62 -8.54
C GLY A 8 11.04 3.78 -9.67
N LEU A 9 12.18 3.16 -9.43
CA LEU A 9 12.94 2.38 -10.39
C LEU A 9 13.23 0.98 -9.85
N ALA A 10 13.35 0.05 -10.79
CA ALA A 10 13.91 -1.27 -10.56
C ALA A 10 15.11 -1.46 -11.51
N PRO A 11 16.17 -2.18 -11.08
CA PRO A 11 17.32 -2.44 -11.93
C PRO A 11 16.89 -3.08 -13.26
N CYS A 12 17.45 -2.63 -14.39
CA CYS A 12 17.17 -3.22 -15.70
C CYS A 12 17.56 -4.71 -15.78
N GLY A 13 18.66 -5.07 -15.10
CA GLY A 13 19.20 -6.42 -15.03
C GLY A 13 20.03 -6.79 -16.28
N GLY A 14 21.21 -7.42 -16.06
CA GLY A 14 22.07 -7.94 -17.14
C GLY A 14 22.49 -6.91 -18.20
N ASN A 15 22.72 -7.38 -19.43
CA ASN A 15 23.04 -6.58 -20.61
C ASN A 15 21.78 -6.08 -21.37
N ALA A 16 20.61 -6.06 -20.71
CA ALA A 16 19.38 -5.61 -21.34
C ALA A 16 19.36 -4.08 -21.46
N THR A 17 18.70 -3.56 -22.50
CA THR A 17 18.40 -2.13 -22.63
C THR A 17 16.97 -1.89 -22.16
N CYS A 18 16.79 -1.03 -21.15
CA CYS A 18 15.47 -0.67 -20.64
C CYS A 18 15.08 0.74 -21.09
N PRO A 19 13.81 0.94 -21.52
CA PRO A 19 13.34 2.23 -22.03
C PRO A 19 13.01 3.25 -20.92
N GLY A 20 13.09 2.86 -19.65
CA GLY A 20 12.77 3.74 -18.54
C GLY A 20 13.90 4.73 -18.20
N PRO A 21 13.64 5.65 -17.27
CA PRO A 21 14.59 6.67 -16.86
C PRO A 21 15.93 6.08 -16.42
N PHE A 22 17.02 6.74 -16.77
CA PHE A 22 18.40 6.32 -16.44
C PHE A 22 18.73 4.89 -16.93
N GLY A 23 18.07 4.42 -17.99
CA GLY A 23 18.23 3.07 -18.52
C GLY A 23 17.73 1.98 -17.58
N GLN A 24 16.82 2.31 -16.65
CA GLN A 24 16.23 1.39 -15.68
C GLN A 24 14.79 1.03 -16.04
N ARG A 25 14.17 0.12 -15.26
CA ARG A 25 12.74 -0.19 -15.37
C ARG A 25 11.96 0.70 -14.42
N PHE A 26 10.75 1.08 -14.82
CA PHE A 26 9.81 1.68 -13.88
C PHE A 26 9.45 0.67 -12.78
N SER A 27 9.27 1.20 -11.58
CA SER A 27 8.79 0.50 -10.41
C SER A 27 7.89 1.45 -9.62
N ALA A 28 7.20 0.94 -8.61
CA ALA A 28 6.45 1.74 -7.68
C ALA A 28 6.38 1.01 -6.34
N SER A 29 6.12 1.73 -5.27
CA SER A 29 6.19 1.15 -3.93
C SER A 29 5.25 1.80 -2.94
N MET A 30 4.99 1.05 -1.86
CA MET A 30 4.45 1.58 -0.62
C MET A 30 5.51 1.40 0.48
N ASN A 31 5.92 2.47 1.17
CA ASN A 31 7.03 2.42 2.15
C ASN A 31 8.33 1.80 1.61
N ASN A 32 8.69 2.08 0.36
CA ASN A 32 9.84 1.52 -0.35
C ASN A 32 9.79 -0.01 -0.57
N GLU A 33 8.64 -0.65 -0.34
CA GLU A 33 8.39 -2.04 -0.70
C GLU A 33 7.61 -2.09 -2.02
N SER A 34 8.24 -2.61 -3.07
CA SER A 34 7.60 -2.76 -4.38
C SER A 34 6.93 -4.13 -4.48
N PHE A 35 5.60 -4.13 -4.42
CA PHE A 35 4.84 -5.36 -4.30
C PHE A 35 5.01 -6.28 -5.51
N GLN A 36 5.22 -7.56 -5.22
CA GLN A 36 5.25 -8.63 -6.21
C GLN A 36 4.14 -9.63 -5.90
N LEU A 37 3.31 -9.92 -6.89
CA LEU A 37 2.32 -10.98 -6.78
C LEU A 37 3.03 -12.35 -6.63
N PRO A 38 2.57 -13.22 -5.73
CA PRO A 38 3.09 -14.58 -5.66
C PRO A 38 2.79 -15.32 -6.97
N THR A 39 3.72 -16.17 -7.41
CA THR A 39 3.60 -16.95 -8.66
C THR A 39 3.02 -18.35 -8.47
N GLY A 40 2.90 -18.81 -7.22
CA GLY A 40 2.31 -20.08 -6.86
C GLY A 40 1.00 -19.88 -6.10
N LEU A 41 0.94 -20.41 -4.88
CA LEU A 41 -0.24 -20.32 -4.03
C LEU A 41 -0.66 -18.86 -3.79
N SER A 42 -1.96 -18.57 -3.88
CA SER A 42 -2.48 -17.23 -3.56
C SER A 42 -2.28 -16.91 -2.08
N MET A 43 -2.14 -15.62 -1.75
CA MET A 43 -2.00 -15.20 -0.34
C MET A 43 -3.21 -15.58 0.52
N LEU A 44 -4.43 -15.59 -0.05
CA LEU A 44 -5.63 -16.00 0.67
C LEU A 44 -5.62 -17.49 1.00
N GLN A 45 -5.19 -18.34 0.06
CA GLN A 45 -4.99 -19.77 0.33
C GLN A 45 -3.85 -20.00 1.33
N ALA A 46 -2.75 -19.27 1.21
CA ALA A 46 -1.66 -19.35 2.18
C ALA A 46 -2.12 -18.99 3.59
N PHE A 47 -2.93 -17.94 3.73
CA PHE A 47 -3.53 -17.57 5.00
C PHE A 47 -4.48 -18.66 5.51
N PHE A 48 -5.41 -19.16 4.67
CA PHE A 48 -6.41 -20.15 5.07
C PHE A 48 -5.78 -21.50 5.48
N PHE A 49 -4.82 -21.99 4.70
CA PHE A 49 -4.14 -23.28 4.93
C PHE A 49 -2.89 -23.16 5.81
N ASN A 50 -2.60 -21.96 6.34
CA ASN A 50 -1.42 -21.68 7.17
C ASN A 50 -0.09 -22.09 6.50
N VAL A 51 0.07 -21.75 5.21
CA VAL A 51 1.27 -22.04 4.42
C VAL A 51 2.25 -20.87 4.50
N SER A 52 3.47 -21.16 4.94
CA SER A 52 4.57 -20.19 4.99
C SER A 52 5.26 -20.02 3.63
N GLY A 53 5.96 -18.90 3.43
CA GLY A 53 6.83 -18.67 2.27
C GLY A 53 6.15 -18.03 1.05
N VAL A 54 4.84 -17.76 1.13
CA VAL A 54 4.09 -17.06 0.07
C VAL A 54 4.14 -15.54 0.22
N TYR A 55 4.12 -15.05 1.46
CA TYR A 55 4.24 -13.64 1.80
C TYR A 55 4.98 -13.48 3.13
N THR A 56 5.49 -12.28 3.40
CA THR A 56 6.09 -11.93 4.69
C THR A 56 5.15 -11.01 5.50
N PRO A 57 4.85 -11.32 6.77
CA PRO A 57 3.88 -10.57 7.58
C PRO A 57 4.48 -9.33 8.25
N ASN A 58 5.37 -8.60 7.56
CA ASN A 58 6.21 -7.56 8.14
C ASN A 58 6.16 -6.21 7.40
N PHE A 59 5.07 -5.92 6.69
CA PHE A 59 4.94 -4.62 6.02
C PHE A 59 5.09 -3.47 7.04
N PRO A 60 6.01 -2.52 6.81
CA PRO A 60 6.41 -1.57 7.84
C PRO A 60 5.34 -0.50 8.08
N ASP A 61 5.22 -0.05 9.34
CA ASP A 61 4.28 1.02 9.73
C ASP A 61 4.74 2.43 9.35
N ALA A 62 5.96 2.57 8.83
CA ALA A 62 6.59 3.81 8.41
C ALA A 62 7.62 3.53 7.29
N PRO A 63 7.96 4.50 6.42
CA PRO A 63 9.01 4.33 5.44
C PRO A 63 10.37 4.11 6.13
N PRO A 64 11.29 3.33 5.51
CA PRO A 64 12.58 3.01 6.11
C PRO A 64 13.50 4.23 6.28
N VAL A 65 13.29 5.27 5.46
CA VAL A 65 14.03 6.53 5.52
C VAL A 65 13.04 7.69 5.53
N LYS A 66 13.27 8.65 6.41
CA LYS A 66 12.55 9.92 6.45
C LYS A 66 13.32 10.97 5.66
N PHE A 67 12.63 11.65 4.77
CA PHE A 67 13.14 12.77 3.98
C PHE A 67 12.01 13.78 3.76
N ASP A 68 12.31 14.89 3.07
CA ASP A 68 11.27 15.80 2.60
C ASP A 68 10.57 15.15 1.40
N TYR A 69 9.48 14.43 1.68
CA TYR A 69 8.78 13.60 0.69
C TYR A 69 8.30 14.40 -0.50
N THR A 70 7.98 15.68 -0.31
CA THR A 70 7.38 16.54 -1.33
C THR A 70 8.37 17.49 -2.01
N ASN A 71 9.67 17.40 -1.69
CA ASN A 71 10.69 18.25 -2.31
C ASN A 71 10.95 17.85 -3.76
N ALA A 72 10.62 18.72 -4.72
CA ALA A 72 10.86 18.44 -6.14
C ALA A 72 12.36 18.26 -6.50
N ASN A 73 13.27 18.82 -5.70
CA ASN A 73 14.71 18.75 -5.94
C ASN A 73 15.29 17.33 -5.77
N ILE A 74 14.58 16.42 -5.10
CA ILE A 74 15.00 15.03 -4.93
C ILE A 74 14.38 14.08 -5.96
N SER A 75 13.62 14.60 -6.93
CA SER A 75 12.90 13.79 -7.92
C SER A 75 13.80 12.83 -8.71
N SER A 76 15.06 13.21 -8.93
CA SER A 76 16.06 12.42 -9.66
C SER A 76 17.16 11.84 -8.75
N ASP A 77 16.96 11.83 -7.43
CA ASP A 77 17.94 11.29 -6.49
C ASP A 77 17.99 9.76 -6.57
N LEU A 78 19.00 9.23 -7.27
CA LEU A 78 19.19 7.79 -7.46
C LEU A 78 19.33 7.01 -6.15
N SER A 79 19.69 7.65 -5.03
CA SER A 79 19.76 6.97 -3.73
C SER A 79 18.39 6.64 -3.14
N LEU A 80 17.33 7.32 -3.61
CA LEU A 80 15.94 7.16 -3.15
C LEU A 80 15.05 6.48 -4.18
N LEU A 81 15.46 6.42 -5.45
CA LEU A 81 14.61 5.94 -6.54
C LEU A 81 14.46 4.42 -6.61
N PHE A 82 15.41 3.63 -6.11
CA PHE A 82 15.36 2.17 -6.24
C PHE A 82 14.52 1.52 -5.15
N THR A 83 13.47 0.83 -5.57
CA THR A 83 12.52 0.17 -4.67
C THR A 83 12.72 -1.35 -4.72
N PRO A 84 13.14 -2.03 -3.63
CA PRO A 84 13.26 -3.48 -3.59
C PRO A 84 11.90 -4.17 -3.82
N LYS A 85 11.92 -5.32 -4.49
CA LYS A 85 10.73 -6.16 -4.70
C LYS A 85 10.44 -6.99 -3.46
N SER A 86 9.19 -7.08 -3.05
CA SER A 86 8.75 -7.93 -1.95
C SER A 86 7.28 -8.33 -2.06
N THR A 87 6.91 -9.42 -1.37
CA THR A 87 5.50 -9.79 -1.14
C THR A 87 5.21 -9.61 0.34
N SER A 88 5.26 -8.35 0.79
CA SER A 88 5.08 -8.00 2.20
C SER A 88 3.66 -7.52 2.50
N VAL A 89 3.09 -8.02 3.59
CA VAL A 89 1.70 -7.75 4.02
C VAL A 89 1.65 -7.23 5.45
N LYS A 90 0.60 -6.47 5.75
CA LYS A 90 0.31 -5.98 7.11
C LYS A 90 -0.72 -6.88 7.78
N VAL A 91 -0.32 -7.56 8.85
CA VAL A 91 -1.26 -8.33 9.68
C VAL A 91 -2.03 -7.38 10.61
N LEU A 92 -3.35 -7.50 10.60
CA LEU A 92 -4.28 -6.72 11.42
C LEU A 92 -5.08 -7.66 12.32
N LYS A 93 -5.21 -7.28 13.59
CA LYS A 93 -6.12 -7.96 14.51
C LYS A 93 -7.56 -7.70 14.08
N TYR A 94 -8.41 -8.72 14.20
CA TYR A 94 -9.85 -8.55 14.01
C TYR A 94 -10.37 -7.40 14.89
N ASN A 95 -11.24 -6.57 14.32
CA ASN A 95 -11.88 -5.43 14.96
C ASN A 95 -10.93 -4.30 15.40
N ALA A 96 -9.67 -4.31 14.97
CA ALA A 96 -8.76 -3.19 15.21
C ALA A 96 -9.22 -1.94 14.43
N THR A 97 -9.15 -0.77 15.08
CA THR A 97 -9.26 0.52 14.37
C THR A 97 -7.92 0.85 13.72
N VAL A 98 -7.91 0.97 12.40
CA VAL A 98 -6.72 1.23 11.60
C VAL A 98 -6.80 2.65 11.04
N GLN A 99 -5.81 3.48 11.35
CA GLN A 99 -5.60 4.78 10.73
C GLN A 99 -4.35 4.72 9.85
N ILE A 100 -4.48 5.20 8.62
CA ILE A 100 -3.40 5.25 7.62
C ILE A 100 -3.22 6.71 7.21
N VAL A 101 -2.00 7.21 7.33
CA VAL A 101 -1.55 8.42 6.65
C VAL A 101 -0.90 7.97 5.34
N LEU A 102 -1.48 8.35 4.21
CA LEU A 102 -0.92 8.14 2.88
C LEU A 102 -0.15 9.40 2.48
N GLN A 103 1.15 9.29 2.28
CA GLN A 103 2.04 10.40 1.92
C GLN A 103 2.56 10.18 0.50
N ASN A 104 2.22 11.09 -0.42
CA ASN A 104 2.79 11.06 -1.76
C ASN A 104 4.24 11.58 -1.74
N THR A 105 5.11 11.00 -2.56
CA THR A 105 6.49 11.46 -2.74
C THR A 105 6.66 12.21 -4.07
N ALA A 106 7.70 13.04 -4.14
CA ALA A 106 8.09 13.75 -5.35
C ALA A 106 9.10 12.97 -6.21
N LEU A 107 9.27 11.67 -5.94
CA LEU A 107 10.24 10.82 -6.60
C LEU A 107 9.78 10.47 -8.02
N LEU A 108 10.68 10.66 -9.00
CA LEU A 108 10.53 10.40 -10.43
C LEU A 108 9.41 11.17 -11.15
N ALA A 109 8.17 11.01 -10.73
CA ALA A 109 6.99 11.66 -11.27
C ALA A 109 6.03 11.99 -10.12
N VAL A 110 5.70 13.27 -9.97
CA VAL A 110 4.73 13.70 -8.94
C VAL A 110 3.33 13.57 -9.53
N GLU A 111 2.61 12.53 -9.09
CA GLU A 111 1.32 12.17 -9.66
C GLU A 111 0.24 12.04 -8.58
N ASN A 112 -1.03 12.15 -8.95
CA ASN A 112 -2.11 11.77 -8.04
C ASN A 112 -2.20 10.25 -8.00
N HIS A 113 -2.29 9.67 -6.80
CA HIS A 113 -2.43 8.22 -6.65
C HIS A 113 -3.80 7.88 -6.04
N PRO A 114 -4.76 7.35 -6.84
CA PRO A 114 -6.02 6.84 -6.31
C PRO A 114 -5.78 5.52 -5.56
N ILE A 115 -5.65 5.58 -4.24
CA ILE A 115 -5.44 4.39 -3.41
C ILE A 115 -6.77 3.76 -3.07
N HIS A 116 -6.95 2.52 -3.51
CA HIS A 116 -8.11 1.67 -3.28
C HIS A 116 -7.80 0.59 -2.24
N ILE A 117 -8.77 0.29 -1.37
CA ILE A 117 -8.69 -0.81 -0.40
C ILE A 117 -9.85 -1.77 -0.64
N HIS A 118 -9.51 -3.04 -0.87
CA HIS A 118 -10.48 -4.11 -1.02
C HIS A 118 -11.11 -4.47 0.33
N GLY A 119 -12.34 -4.98 0.33
CA GLY A 119 -13.00 -5.50 1.53
C GLY A 119 -13.44 -4.46 2.56
N PHE A 120 -13.08 -3.18 2.37
CA PHE A 120 -13.39 -2.09 3.30
C PHE A 120 -13.82 -0.82 2.57
N ASN A 121 -14.79 -0.13 3.15
CA ASN A 121 -14.86 1.32 3.02
C ASN A 121 -14.14 1.95 4.23
N PHE A 122 -13.62 3.16 4.06
CA PHE A 122 -12.94 3.93 5.08
C PHE A 122 -13.48 5.35 5.16
N HIS A 123 -13.34 5.96 6.33
CA HIS A 123 -13.57 7.37 6.56
C HIS A 123 -12.36 8.18 6.10
N VAL A 124 -12.57 9.18 5.25
CA VAL A 124 -11.55 10.16 4.88
C VAL A 124 -11.57 11.28 5.91
N LEU A 125 -10.55 11.33 6.76
CA LEU A 125 -10.49 12.28 7.86
C LEU A 125 -9.98 13.64 7.42
N ALA A 126 -8.95 13.68 6.58
CA ALA A 126 -8.39 14.90 6.03
C ALA A 126 -7.52 14.62 4.80
N GLN A 127 -7.28 15.66 4.01
CA GLN A 127 -6.26 15.70 2.97
C GLN A 127 -5.51 17.03 3.05
N GLY A 128 -4.28 17.04 2.57
CA GLY A 128 -3.47 18.24 2.51
C GLY A 128 -2.35 18.13 1.50
N PHE A 129 -1.60 19.23 1.35
CA PHE A 129 -0.40 19.30 0.53
C PHE A 129 0.84 19.39 1.42
N GLY A 130 2.01 19.11 0.84
CA GLY A 130 3.28 19.02 1.55
C GLY A 130 3.47 17.72 2.31
N ASN A 131 4.41 17.72 3.25
CA ASN A 131 4.61 16.62 4.17
C ASN A 131 3.58 16.67 5.30
N TYR A 132 2.97 15.54 5.62
CA TYR A 132 2.08 15.42 6.76
C TYR A 132 2.81 15.75 8.07
N ASP A 133 2.23 16.67 8.84
CA ASP A 133 2.69 17.07 10.17
C ASP A 133 1.84 16.37 11.25
N PRO A 134 2.39 15.37 11.96
CA PRO A 134 1.64 14.61 12.96
C PRO A 134 1.24 15.43 14.20
N VAL A 135 1.76 16.65 14.38
CA VAL A 135 1.41 17.54 15.50
C VAL A 135 0.27 18.48 15.13
N ASN A 136 0.27 19.01 13.90
CA ASN A 136 -0.67 20.06 13.51
C ASN A 136 -1.81 19.57 12.61
N ASP A 137 -1.57 18.62 11.72
CA ASP A 137 -2.59 18.14 10.79
C ASP A 137 -3.75 17.35 11.43
N PRO A 138 -3.59 16.63 12.57
CA PRO A 138 -4.73 16.03 13.25
C PRO A 138 -5.83 17.02 13.62
N LYS A 139 -5.51 18.31 13.82
CA LYS A 139 -6.51 19.36 14.09
C LYS A 139 -7.44 19.62 12.90
N LYS A 140 -7.05 19.19 11.69
CA LYS A 140 -7.83 19.28 10.45
C LYS A 140 -8.78 18.10 10.25
N PHE A 141 -8.72 17.08 11.11
CA PHE A 141 -9.53 15.88 10.92
C PHE A 141 -11.01 16.18 11.10
N ASN A 142 -11.80 15.83 10.08
CA ASN A 142 -13.24 15.73 10.22
C ASN A 142 -13.58 14.44 10.98
N LEU A 143 -13.86 14.56 12.27
CA LEU A 143 -14.25 13.44 13.14
C LEU A 143 -15.76 13.38 13.41
N ASP A 144 -16.53 14.31 12.86
CA ASP A 144 -17.97 14.39 13.04
C ASP A 144 -18.72 13.66 11.93
N ASN A 145 -18.47 14.03 10.67
CA ASN A 145 -19.09 13.41 9.51
C ASN A 145 -18.11 13.26 8.32
N PRO A 146 -17.06 12.44 8.46
CA PRO A 146 -16.10 12.21 7.39
C PRO A 146 -16.72 11.43 6.22
N PRO A 147 -16.43 11.80 4.96
CA PRO A 147 -16.84 11.02 3.79
C PRO A 147 -16.38 9.56 3.88
N VAL A 148 -17.28 8.64 3.54
CA VAL A 148 -16.96 7.21 3.43
C VAL A 148 -16.68 6.86 1.97
N ARG A 149 -15.54 6.22 1.71
CA ARG A 149 -15.06 5.85 0.36
C ARG A 149 -14.32 4.50 0.41
N ASN A 150 -14.14 3.86 -0.74
CA ASN A 150 -13.22 2.73 -0.91
C ASN A 150 -11.93 3.12 -1.66
N THR A 151 -11.92 4.31 -2.26
CA THR A 151 -10.79 4.84 -3.03
C THR A 151 -10.62 6.32 -2.72
N ILE A 152 -9.37 6.76 -2.55
CA ILE A 152 -9.01 8.15 -2.30
C ILE A 152 -7.82 8.58 -3.14
N GLY A 153 -7.94 9.69 -3.86
CA GLY A 153 -6.81 10.29 -4.55
C GLY A 153 -5.87 10.97 -3.57
N VAL A 154 -4.67 10.42 -3.37
CA VAL A 154 -3.61 11.10 -2.62
C VAL A 154 -3.09 12.24 -3.50
N PRO A 155 -3.16 13.51 -3.04
CA PRO A 155 -2.81 14.65 -3.88
C PRO A 155 -1.36 14.62 -4.35
N VAL A 156 -1.10 15.19 -5.54
CA VAL A 156 0.24 15.48 -6.05
C VAL A 156 1.02 16.26 -4.98
N GLY A 157 2.13 15.72 -4.49
CA GLY A 157 2.93 16.36 -3.45
C GLY A 157 2.16 16.63 -2.16
N GLY A 158 1.28 15.70 -1.76
CA GLY A 158 0.45 15.85 -0.57
C GLY A 158 0.17 14.55 0.16
N TRP A 159 -0.86 14.57 1.00
CA TRP A 159 -1.21 13.46 1.86
C TRP A 159 -2.72 13.31 2.04
N ALA A 160 -3.14 12.13 2.47
CA ALA A 160 -4.50 11.82 2.88
C ALA A 160 -4.49 10.99 4.17
N VAL A 161 -5.45 11.20 5.06
CA VAL A 161 -5.62 10.36 6.26
C VAL A 161 -6.95 9.65 6.19
N ILE A 162 -6.90 8.32 6.30
CA ILE A 162 -8.07 7.45 6.30
C ILE A 162 -8.14 6.61 7.57
N ARG A 163 -9.35 6.22 7.96
CA ARG A 163 -9.59 5.34 9.10
C ARG A 163 -10.69 4.33 8.80
N PHE A 164 -10.46 3.07 9.17
CA PHE A 164 -11.46 2.00 9.07
C PHE A 164 -11.31 1.01 10.22
N THR A 165 -12.30 0.13 10.38
CA THR A 165 -12.25 -0.99 11.32
C THR A 165 -11.96 -2.27 10.56
N ALA A 166 -10.94 -3.01 10.96
CA ALA A 166 -10.54 -4.28 10.36
C ALA A 166 -11.46 -5.43 10.82
N ASN A 167 -12.75 -5.36 10.49
CA ASN A 167 -13.80 -6.30 10.92
C ASN A 167 -14.18 -7.34 9.85
N ASN A 168 -13.38 -7.47 8.79
CA ASN A 168 -13.60 -8.42 7.69
C ASN A 168 -12.37 -9.34 7.56
N PRO A 169 -12.40 -10.56 8.13
CA PRO A 169 -11.28 -11.51 8.08
C PRO A 169 -10.95 -11.94 6.65
N GLY A 170 -9.66 -12.06 6.32
CA GLY A 170 -9.21 -12.42 4.98
C GLY A 170 -7.94 -11.69 4.57
N VAL A 171 -7.67 -11.70 3.26
CA VAL A 171 -6.52 -11.02 2.65
C VAL A 171 -7.02 -9.98 1.67
N TRP A 172 -6.73 -8.70 1.95
CA TRP A 172 -7.32 -7.56 1.26
C TRP A 172 -6.26 -6.68 0.63
N PHE A 173 -6.33 -6.49 -0.68
CA PHE A 173 -5.40 -5.64 -1.40
C PHE A 173 -5.60 -4.15 -1.07
N MET A 174 -4.49 -3.43 -0.91
CA MET A 174 -4.45 -1.96 -0.95
C MET A 174 -3.52 -1.56 -2.08
N HIS A 175 -4.00 -0.85 -3.09
CA HIS A 175 -3.20 -0.51 -4.27
C HIS A 175 -3.60 0.80 -4.93
N CYS A 176 -2.70 1.36 -5.73
CA CYS A 176 -3.07 2.42 -6.66
C CYS A 176 -3.96 1.86 -7.77
N HIS A 177 -5.05 2.56 -8.08
CA HIS A 177 -6.06 2.19 -9.07
C HIS A 177 -5.74 2.73 -10.48
N LEU A 178 -4.49 3.10 -10.71
CA LEU A 178 -3.94 3.31 -12.04
C LEU A 178 -3.30 1.99 -12.48
N ASP A 179 -3.84 1.39 -13.54
CA ASP A 179 -3.47 0.04 -13.99
C ASP A 179 -1.99 -0.11 -14.32
N VAL A 180 -1.29 0.97 -14.62
CA VAL A 180 0.16 0.96 -14.86
C VAL A 180 0.98 0.88 -13.56
N HIS A 181 0.47 1.38 -12.44
CA HIS A 181 1.20 1.40 -11.15
C HIS A 181 1.09 0.08 -10.38
N LEU A 182 -0.02 -0.63 -10.51
CA LEU A 182 -0.21 -1.94 -9.88
C LEU A 182 0.89 -2.96 -10.29
N PRO A 183 1.15 -3.23 -11.58
CA PRO A 183 2.21 -4.14 -12.00
C PRO A 183 3.61 -3.61 -11.70
N TRP A 184 3.78 -2.29 -11.52
CA TRP A 184 5.03 -1.71 -11.03
C TRP A 184 5.27 -1.95 -9.54
N GLY A 185 4.24 -2.33 -8.78
CA GLY A 185 4.33 -2.72 -7.38
C GLY A 185 3.77 -1.70 -6.39
N LEU A 186 2.95 -0.73 -6.83
CA LEU A 186 2.28 0.23 -5.95
C LEU A 186 1.09 -0.42 -5.22
N ALA A 187 1.41 -1.40 -4.37
CA ALA A 187 0.43 -2.17 -3.62
C ALA A 187 1.02 -2.69 -2.29
N THR A 188 0.13 -3.20 -1.45
CA THR A 188 0.39 -4.15 -0.37
C THR A 188 -0.93 -4.88 -0.09
N ALA A 189 -0.98 -5.74 0.93
CA ALA A 189 -2.21 -6.33 1.39
C ALA A 189 -2.32 -6.32 2.92
N PHE A 190 -3.55 -6.30 3.39
CA PHE A 190 -3.91 -6.53 4.79
C PHE A 190 -4.31 -7.98 4.99
N VAL A 191 -3.67 -8.66 5.94
CA VAL A 191 -4.14 -9.94 6.45
C VAL A 191 -4.91 -9.68 7.73
N VAL A 192 -6.24 -9.74 7.66
CA VAL A 192 -7.11 -9.54 8.81
C VAL A 192 -7.38 -10.90 9.45
N GLN A 193 -6.94 -11.04 10.69
CA GLN A 193 -7.08 -12.29 11.45
C GLN A 193 -8.56 -12.65 11.68
N ASN A 194 -8.81 -13.94 11.90
CA ASN A 194 -10.12 -14.41 12.34
C ASN A 194 -10.47 -13.82 13.73
N GLY A 195 -11.74 -13.47 13.90
CA GLY A 195 -12.34 -13.09 15.17
C GLY A 195 -12.81 -14.30 15.99
N PRO A 196 -13.54 -14.05 17.10
CA PRO A 196 -13.86 -15.08 18.09
C PRO A 196 -15.04 -16.00 17.71
N THR A 197 -15.79 -15.67 16.65
CA THR A 197 -17.00 -16.42 16.25
C THR A 197 -16.86 -17.04 14.85
N PRO A 198 -17.69 -18.06 14.52
CA PRO A 198 -17.76 -18.58 13.15
C PRO A 198 -18.09 -17.52 12.10
N GLY A 199 -18.97 -16.56 12.42
CA GLY A 199 -19.33 -15.46 11.52
C GLY A 199 -18.22 -14.42 11.33
N SER A 200 -17.21 -14.41 12.21
CA SER A 200 -16.00 -13.60 12.12
C SER A 200 -14.79 -14.45 11.72
N THR A 201 -14.99 -15.58 11.05
CA THR A 201 -13.92 -16.48 10.59
C THR A 201 -14.00 -16.59 9.08
N LEU A 202 -12.86 -16.55 8.39
CA LEU A 202 -12.80 -16.75 6.95
C LEU A 202 -13.41 -18.14 6.59
N PRO A 203 -14.45 -18.21 5.75
CA PRO A 203 -15.06 -19.49 5.37
C PRO A 203 -14.11 -20.33 4.51
N PRO A 204 -14.36 -21.65 4.40
CA PRO A 204 -13.58 -22.50 3.51
C PRO A 204 -13.69 -22.02 2.06
N PRO A 205 -12.64 -22.23 1.25
CA PRO A 205 -12.67 -21.89 -0.17
C PRO A 205 -13.78 -22.69 -0.89
N PRO A 206 -14.41 -22.12 -1.93
CA PRO A 206 -15.33 -22.86 -2.80
C PRO A 206 -14.67 -24.10 -3.42
N ALA A 207 -15.46 -25.15 -3.66
CA ALA A 207 -14.96 -26.41 -4.23
C ALA A 207 -14.39 -26.27 -5.65
N ASP A 208 -14.82 -25.23 -6.37
CA ASP A 208 -14.43 -24.88 -7.73
C ASP A 208 -13.38 -23.75 -7.79
N LEU A 209 -12.74 -23.41 -6.65
CA LEU A 209 -11.66 -22.44 -6.64
C LEU A 209 -10.55 -22.86 -7.63
N PRO A 210 -10.13 -21.97 -8.57
CA PRO A 210 -9.07 -22.28 -9.51
C PRO A 210 -7.78 -22.71 -8.81
N LYS A 211 -7.12 -23.71 -9.39
CA LYS A 211 -5.83 -24.21 -8.89
C LYS A 211 -4.71 -23.29 -9.38
N CYS A 212 -3.76 -23.01 -8.48
CA CYS A 212 -2.53 -22.28 -8.76
C CYS A 212 -1.55 -23.13 -9.57
#